data_AF-A0A3B3ZZS7-F1
#
_entry.id   AF-A0A3B3ZZS7-F1
#
_cell.length_a   1.000
_cell.length_b   1.000
_cell.length_c   1.000
_cell.angle_alpha   90.00
_cell.angle_beta   90.00
_cell.angle_gamma   90.00
#
_symmetry.space_group_name_H-M   'P 1'
#
loop_
_entity.id
_entity.type
_entity.pdbx_description
1 polymer ?
#
loop_
_entity_poly.entity_id
_entity_poly.type
_entity_poly.pdbx_seq_one_letter_code
_entity_poly.pdbx_strand_id
1 'polypeptide(L)'
;MIIHISTKRLYTFTCSWVGNARYCEAKRGYLVFKLSNKKGGIYCYESFRPCTAASQCIRPICFSFCVSRFDYQELLHNSTFCLVPRGRRLGSFRFLESLQAACVPVLLSNGWELPFSDVIQWNQAVLEGDERLLLQVPSTVRAVGNERILALRQRTQMLWEAYFSSVDKIVLTTLEIIKDRVFSHVSRNKYMWNSLPGGLFVLPEYSTHLAHFPFYYLGLGVSPGQEFTAVIHAVSPLVSQSQPIMKLLQVVSKSKYCSQIIILWNSEKPPPSRSKWPPMPVPLTVTDGRRKTTSRFLPHVSIETEAVLSLDEDTVLLTSEVNFAFLVWRSFPERIVGYPPRSHFWDPVKRVWGYTSKWTNDYSIILTGAAFYHRYYHFLFSHYLPQSLRTLVDRTANCEDILMNFLVSAVTHLPPIKVAQRKQYKELPIPQGTKSVPWANPEHFNQRQECVNSFANWFGYMPLVHSQFRLDPVLFKDQVSVLRKKYKDLEKA
;
A
#
# COMPACT_ATOMS: atom_id res chain seq x y z
N MET A 1 33.92 -10.42 -25.28
CA MET A 1 34.34 -10.69 -23.89
C MET A 1 35.16 -9.49 -23.40
N ILE A 2 35.11 -9.18 -22.10
CA ILE A 2 35.86 -8.10 -21.42
C ILE A 2 35.32 -6.66 -21.63
N ILE A 3 35.41 -5.85 -20.58
CA ILE A 3 34.81 -4.53 -20.32
C ILE A 3 35.81 -3.40 -20.61
N HIS A 4 35.36 -2.20 -21.00
CA HIS A 4 36.18 -0.99 -20.89
C HIS A 4 35.41 0.29 -20.52
N ILE A 5 36.07 1.18 -19.77
CA ILE A 5 35.54 2.46 -19.23
C ILE A 5 36.24 3.65 -19.92
N SER A 6 35.50 4.63 -20.48
CA SER A 6 36.01 5.91 -21.08
C SER A 6 34.83 6.84 -21.46
N THR A 7 34.85 8.18 -21.63
CA THR A 7 35.54 9.37 -21.00
C THR A 7 34.58 10.61 -21.09
N LYS A 8 35.00 11.82 -20.70
CA LYS A 8 34.25 13.10 -20.85
C LYS A 8 34.33 13.64 -22.30
N ARG A 9 33.40 14.50 -22.77
CA ARG A 9 33.62 15.54 -23.82
C ARG A 9 32.66 16.74 -23.69
N LEU A 10 33.14 17.95 -24.04
CA LEU A 10 32.38 19.20 -24.21
C LEU A 10 32.06 19.43 -25.71
N TYR A 11 31.12 20.35 -26.01
CA TYR A 11 30.85 20.86 -27.36
C TYR A 11 30.65 22.38 -27.37
N THR A 12 31.05 23.01 -28.48
CA THR A 12 30.98 24.46 -28.79
C THR A 12 29.88 24.77 -29.82
N PHE A 13 29.49 26.04 -29.93
CA PHE A 13 28.47 26.53 -30.88
C PHE A 13 29.08 27.38 -31.99
N THR A 14 28.52 27.30 -33.20
CA THR A 14 28.80 28.20 -34.32
C THR A 14 27.58 29.04 -34.67
N CYS A 15 27.76 30.34 -34.88
CA CYS A 15 26.69 31.25 -35.27
C CYS A 15 27.08 32.10 -36.48
N SER A 16 26.17 32.25 -37.43
CA SER A 16 26.26 33.13 -38.60
C SER A 16 25.21 34.25 -38.52
N TRP A 17 25.33 35.25 -39.39
CA TRP A 17 24.36 36.35 -39.51
C TRP A 17 23.67 36.28 -40.87
N VAL A 18 22.36 36.49 -40.88
CA VAL A 18 21.56 36.63 -42.11
C VAL A 18 20.64 37.84 -41.91
N GLY A 19 20.95 38.94 -42.60
CA GLY A 19 20.37 40.25 -42.28
C GLY A 19 20.64 40.66 -40.82
N ASN A 20 19.68 41.35 -40.20
CA ASN A 20 19.78 41.78 -38.80
C ASN A 20 19.54 40.65 -37.77
N ALA A 21 19.50 39.38 -38.19
CA ALA A 21 19.25 38.23 -37.32
C ALA A 21 20.48 37.32 -37.21
N ARG A 22 20.82 36.95 -35.96
CA ARG A 22 21.92 36.03 -35.65
C ARG A 22 21.39 34.60 -35.55
N TYR A 23 21.83 33.73 -36.45
CA TYR A 23 21.47 32.32 -36.47
C TYR A 23 22.57 31.48 -35.83
N CYS A 24 22.29 30.91 -34.66
CA CYS A 24 23.18 29.95 -34.00
C CYS A 24 22.71 28.52 -34.32
N GLU A 25 23.54 27.76 -35.03
CA GLU A 25 23.14 26.44 -35.51
C GLU A 25 23.52 25.35 -34.50
N ALA A 26 22.56 24.95 -33.66
CA ALA A 26 22.64 23.72 -32.90
C ALA A 26 22.25 22.54 -33.81
N LYS A 27 23.19 21.64 -34.12
CA LYS A 27 22.89 20.42 -34.90
C LYS A 27 21.77 19.63 -34.21
N ARG A 28 20.70 19.39 -34.97
CA ARG A 28 19.35 19.07 -34.48
C ARG A 28 19.30 17.78 -33.64
N GLY A 29 18.55 17.83 -32.56
CA GLY A 29 18.19 16.68 -31.75
C GLY A 29 17.05 17.02 -30.79
N TYR A 30 16.37 15.98 -30.30
CA TYR A 30 15.35 16.09 -29.27
C TYR A 30 15.94 16.64 -27.98
N LEU A 31 15.23 17.60 -27.36
CA LEU A 31 15.48 17.97 -25.98
C LEU A 31 14.54 17.21 -25.02
N VAL A 32 14.43 15.90 -25.25
CA VAL A 32 14.31 14.96 -24.13
C VAL A 32 15.72 14.76 -23.60
N PHE A 33 16.07 15.51 -22.54
CA PHE A 33 17.36 15.36 -21.90
C PHE A 33 17.44 14.03 -21.14
N LYS A 34 17.81 12.94 -21.84
CA LYS A 34 18.38 11.76 -21.17
C LYS A 34 19.76 12.12 -20.61
N LEU A 35 19.77 12.83 -19.49
CA LEU A 35 20.94 13.11 -18.66
C LEU A 35 21.36 11.83 -17.92
N SER A 36 21.82 10.85 -18.71
CA SER A 36 22.33 9.57 -18.23
C SER A 36 23.64 9.77 -17.47
N ASN A 37 23.75 9.22 -16.26
CA ASN A 37 24.91 9.43 -15.38
C ASN A 37 26.12 8.54 -15.72
N LYS A 38 26.34 8.20 -17.01
CA LYS A 38 27.54 7.48 -17.48
C LYS A 38 28.06 8.01 -18.83
N LYS A 39 29.38 7.89 -18.98
CA LYS A 39 30.22 8.47 -20.04
C LYS A 39 29.85 8.00 -21.47
N GLY A 40 29.74 8.96 -22.39
CA GLY A 40 30.11 8.82 -23.81
C GLY A 40 29.12 8.16 -24.78
N GLY A 41 28.82 8.84 -25.89
CA GLY A 41 28.23 8.25 -27.12
C GLY A 41 26.94 8.90 -27.61
N ILE A 42 27.00 9.64 -28.71
CA ILE A 42 25.83 10.03 -29.53
C ILE A 42 26.00 9.35 -30.88
N TYR A 43 25.02 8.52 -31.27
CA TYR A 43 24.90 8.00 -32.62
C TYR A 43 23.71 8.67 -33.30
N CYS A 44 23.96 9.38 -34.40
CA CYS A 44 22.93 9.81 -35.33
C CYS A 44 23.07 8.98 -36.60
N TYR A 45 21.94 8.52 -37.14
CA TYR A 45 21.88 7.78 -38.39
C TYR A 45 20.92 8.52 -39.31
N GLU A 46 21.35 8.80 -40.54
CA GLU A 46 20.55 9.51 -41.52
C GLU A 46 19.42 8.62 -42.06
N SER A 47 18.26 9.22 -42.27
CA SER A 47 17.38 8.90 -43.40
C SER A 47 16.33 10.00 -43.62
N PHE A 48 16.24 10.49 -44.86
CA PHE A 48 15.31 11.55 -45.27
C PHE A 48 13.86 11.06 -45.27
N ARG A 49 12.98 11.65 -44.44
CA ARG A 49 11.54 11.81 -44.70
C ARG A 49 11.02 13.12 -44.05
N PRO A 50 9.94 13.74 -44.56
CA PRO A 50 9.44 15.02 -44.03
C PRO A 50 8.69 14.80 -42.71
N CYS A 51 9.03 15.57 -41.68
CA CYS A 51 8.24 15.65 -40.44
C CYS A 51 7.18 16.76 -40.55
N THR A 52 5.94 16.43 -40.21
CA THR A 52 4.86 17.41 -39.99
C THR A 52 5.09 18.13 -38.66
N ALA A 53 5.35 19.44 -38.72
CA ALA A 53 5.79 20.20 -37.55
C ALA A 53 4.62 20.76 -36.72
N ALA A 54 4.58 20.41 -35.43
CA ALA A 54 3.86 21.16 -34.41
C ALA A 54 4.84 22.01 -33.60
N SER A 55 4.73 23.33 -33.69
CA SER A 55 5.66 24.27 -33.05
C SER A 55 5.10 24.87 -31.75
N GLN A 56 5.95 24.95 -30.72
CA GLN A 56 5.73 25.80 -29.55
C GLN A 56 6.94 26.72 -29.39
N CYS A 57 6.67 28.02 -29.23
CA CYS A 57 7.70 29.05 -29.14
C CYS A 57 7.58 29.80 -27.82
N ILE A 58 8.70 29.91 -27.10
CA ILE A 58 8.91 30.77 -25.95
C ILE A 58 9.89 31.83 -26.44
N ARG A 59 9.44 33.03 -26.79
CA ARG A 59 10.30 34.04 -27.46
C ARG A 59 11.60 34.27 -26.65
N PRO A 60 12.79 34.20 -27.28
CA PRO A 60 13.06 34.13 -28.72
C PRO A 60 13.23 32.72 -29.31
N ILE A 61 12.99 31.64 -28.55
CA ILE A 61 13.31 30.25 -28.91
C ILE A 61 12.05 29.46 -29.33
N CYS A 62 12.02 28.95 -30.56
CA CYS A 62 11.04 27.97 -31.01
C CYS A 62 11.62 26.54 -30.94
N PHE A 63 10.89 25.61 -30.31
CA PHE A 63 11.25 24.19 -30.31
C PHE A 63 10.57 23.46 -31.47
N SER A 64 11.35 22.67 -32.20
CA SER A 64 10.87 21.81 -33.30
C SER A 64 11.14 20.34 -32.97
N PHE A 65 10.12 19.50 -33.17
CA PHE A 65 10.11 18.08 -32.85
C PHE A 65 10.16 17.26 -34.17
N CYS A 66 11.22 16.46 -34.35
CA CYS A 66 11.48 15.58 -35.50
C CYS A 66 11.41 14.06 -35.14
N VAL A 67 10.25 13.50 -34.75
CA VAL A 67 10.19 12.14 -34.14
C VAL A 67 10.39 11.09 -35.24
N SER A 68 11.50 10.35 -35.23
CA SER A 68 11.73 9.33 -36.26
C SER A 68 12.40 8.02 -35.85
N ARG A 69 12.82 7.82 -34.58
CA ARG A 69 13.50 6.58 -34.15
C ARG A 69 13.24 6.03 -32.74
N PHE A 70 12.51 6.72 -31.87
CA PHE A 70 12.28 6.26 -30.49
C PHE A 70 10.84 6.50 -30.06
N ASP A 71 10.29 5.58 -29.27
CA ASP A 71 9.01 5.78 -28.60
C ASP A 71 9.15 6.85 -27.51
N TYR A 72 8.18 7.77 -27.45
CA TYR A 72 8.14 8.85 -26.48
C TYR A 72 8.01 8.31 -25.06
N GLN A 73 7.18 7.27 -24.85
CA GLN A 73 6.95 6.69 -23.54
C GLN A 73 8.20 5.96 -23.03
N GLU A 74 8.87 5.18 -23.88
CA GLU A 74 10.16 4.55 -23.56
C GLU A 74 11.23 5.58 -23.17
N LEU A 75 11.35 6.68 -23.92
CA LEU A 75 12.30 7.76 -23.60
C LEU A 75 12.00 8.43 -22.25
N LEU A 76 10.72 8.62 -21.93
CA LEU A 76 10.28 9.28 -20.70
C LEU A 76 10.60 8.43 -19.46
N HIS A 77 10.25 7.14 -19.47
CA HIS A 77 10.59 6.22 -18.37
C HIS A 77 12.10 6.01 -18.20
N ASN A 78 12.86 6.02 -19.31
CA ASN A 78 14.32 5.92 -19.30
C ASN A 78 15.05 7.24 -18.92
N SER A 79 14.33 8.32 -18.65
CA SER A 79 14.90 9.63 -18.32
C SER A 79 15.01 9.84 -16.80
N THR A 80 16.13 10.42 -16.37
CA THR A 80 16.35 10.77 -14.96
C THR A 80 15.65 12.10 -14.60
N PHE A 81 15.76 13.08 -15.50
CA PHE A 81 15.22 14.43 -15.37
C PHE A 81 14.37 14.74 -16.60
N CYS A 82 13.22 15.41 -16.39
CA CYS A 82 12.30 15.77 -17.46
C CYS A 82 12.09 17.28 -17.46
N LEU A 83 12.37 17.92 -18.60
CA LEU A 83 12.29 19.37 -18.72
C LEU A 83 10.83 19.81 -18.88
N VAL A 84 10.35 20.65 -17.98
CA VAL A 84 8.97 21.16 -17.95
C VAL A 84 9.00 22.68 -18.17
N PRO A 85 9.16 23.14 -19.43
CA PRO A 85 9.10 24.55 -19.74
C PRO A 85 7.66 25.08 -19.72
N ARG A 86 7.52 26.38 -19.45
CA ARG A 86 6.24 27.09 -19.47
C ARG A 86 5.49 26.87 -20.79
N GLY A 87 4.26 26.36 -20.68
CA GLY A 87 3.38 26.16 -21.82
C GLY A 87 2.62 27.43 -22.22
N ARG A 88 1.89 27.37 -23.35
CA ARG A 88 0.92 28.41 -23.74
C ARG A 88 -0.34 28.42 -22.87
N ARG A 89 -0.57 27.34 -22.10
CA ARG A 89 -1.66 27.19 -21.13
C ARG A 89 -1.07 27.16 -19.72
N LEU A 90 -1.89 27.50 -18.71
CA LEU A 90 -1.50 27.50 -17.29
C LEU A 90 -1.13 26.11 -16.76
N GLY A 91 -1.61 25.04 -17.39
CA GLY A 91 -1.19 23.67 -17.13
C GLY A 91 -0.27 23.13 -18.22
N SER A 92 0.81 22.45 -17.81
CA SER A 92 1.71 21.71 -18.70
C SER A 92 1.46 20.21 -18.52
N PHE A 93 0.94 19.53 -19.56
CA PHE A 93 0.70 18.08 -19.53
C PHE A 93 2.00 17.29 -19.25
N ARG A 94 3.14 17.79 -19.74
CA ARG A 94 4.50 17.27 -19.48
C ARG A 94 4.85 17.16 -18.00
N PHE A 95 4.25 17.99 -17.15
CA PHE A 95 4.44 17.91 -15.71
C PHE A 95 3.85 16.60 -15.18
N LEU A 96 2.57 16.34 -15.46
CA LEU A 96 1.90 15.11 -15.04
C LEU A 96 2.55 13.86 -15.65
N GLU A 97 2.94 13.91 -16.93
CA GLU A 97 3.72 12.85 -17.59
C GLU A 97 5.06 12.60 -16.88
N SER A 98 5.79 13.66 -16.50
CA SER A 98 7.05 13.50 -15.75
C SER A 98 6.83 12.89 -14.38
N LEU A 99 5.74 13.24 -13.67
CA LEU A 99 5.38 12.62 -12.40
C LEU A 99 5.06 11.12 -12.58
N GLN A 100 4.24 10.78 -13.57
CA GLN A 100 3.86 9.40 -13.92
C GLN A 100 5.05 8.50 -14.24
N ALA A 101 6.08 9.04 -14.90
CA ALA A 101 7.28 8.30 -15.28
C ALA A 101 8.35 8.22 -14.17
N ALA A 102 8.04 8.68 -12.95
CA ALA A 102 9.00 8.92 -11.86
C ALA A 102 10.20 9.78 -12.30
N CYS A 103 10.04 10.65 -13.30
CA CYS A 103 11.10 11.45 -13.90
C CYS A 103 11.16 12.81 -13.21
N VAL A 104 12.31 13.18 -12.64
CA VAL A 104 12.43 14.40 -11.80
C VAL A 104 12.07 15.64 -12.63
N PRO A 105 10.99 16.38 -12.30
CA PRO A 105 10.58 17.54 -13.07
C PRO A 105 11.59 18.68 -12.89
N VAL A 106 12.14 19.17 -13.99
CA VAL A 106 12.98 20.38 -14.05
C VAL A 106 12.13 21.51 -14.59
N LEU A 107 11.60 22.33 -13.69
CA LEU A 107 10.67 23.41 -14.00
C LEU A 107 11.42 24.60 -14.60
N LEU A 108 11.00 25.03 -15.78
CA LEU A 108 11.42 26.30 -16.40
C LEU A 108 10.18 27.15 -16.64
N SER A 109 9.58 27.60 -15.53
CA SER A 109 8.40 28.45 -15.52
C SER A 109 8.42 29.33 -14.27
N ASN A 110 9.01 30.51 -14.38
CA ASN A 110 9.18 31.45 -13.27
C ASN A 110 7.79 31.90 -12.76
N GLY A 111 7.59 31.86 -11.44
CA GLY A 111 6.32 32.23 -10.81
C GLY A 111 5.14 31.31 -11.21
N TRP A 112 5.40 30.03 -11.46
CA TRP A 112 4.33 29.06 -11.68
C TRP A 112 3.82 28.49 -10.36
N GLU A 113 2.57 28.80 -10.03
CA GLU A 113 1.87 28.14 -8.94
C GLU A 113 1.50 26.70 -9.34
N LEU A 114 2.06 25.73 -8.62
CA LEU A 114 1.90 24.31 -8.91
C LEU A 114 0.56 23.76 -8.35
N PRO A 115 0.06 22.63 -8.85
CA PRO A 115 -1.15 22.02 -8.32
C PRO A 115 -1.01 21.73 -6.81
N PHE A 116 -1.97 22.20 -6.01
CA PHE A 116 -2.04 21.95 -4.57
C PHE A 116 -0.84 22.44 -3.72
N SER A 117 -0.09 23.47 -4.15
CA SER A 117 1.07 24.02 -3.40
C SER A 117 0.80 24.38 -1.93
N ASP A 118 -0.44 24.74 -1.57
CA ASP A 118 -0.86 25.00 -0.19
C ASP A 118 -0.47 23.84 0.75
N VAL A 119 -0.65 22.61 0.28
CA VAL A 119 -0.44 21.38 1.05
C VAL A 119 0.76 20.55 0.56
N ILE A 120 1.06 20.53 -0.75
CA ILE A 120 2.19 19.77 -1.32
C ILE A 120 3.50 20.57 -1.25
N GLN A 121 4.55 19.93 -0.69
CA GLN A 121 5.91 20.48 -0.59
C GLN A 121 6.71 20.18 -1.86
N TRP A 122 6.40 20.89 -2.94
CA TRP A 122 7.00 20.66 -4.26
C TRP A 122 8.53 20.75 -4.30
N ASN A 123 9.15 21.55 -3.42
CA ASN A 123 10.61 21.62 -3.23
C ASN A 123 11.28 20.28 -2.81
N GLN A 124 10.49 19.26 -2.47
CA GLN A 124 10.97 17.89 -2.21
C GLN A 124 10.81 16.94 -3.40
N ALA A 125 10.15 17.35 -4.49
CA ALA A 125 9.88 16.53 -5.68
C ALA A 125 10.44 17.11 -6.98
N VAL A 126 10.53 18.45 -7.10
CA VAL A 126 10.95 19.13 -8.34
C VAL A 126 12.32 19.80 -8.20
N LEU A 127 12.90 20.18 -9.34
CA LEU A 127 14.02 21.11 -9.44
C LEU A 127 13.54 22.37 -10.18
N GLU A 128 13.75 23.53 -9.58
CA GLU A 128 13.43 24.82 -10.21
C GLU A 128 14.67 25.36 -10.94
N GLY A 129 14.47 25.87 -12.16
CA GLY A 129 15.49 26.58 -12.93
C GLY A 129 14.93 27.90 -13.47
N ASP A 130 15.73 28.97 -13.37
CA ASP A 130 15.34 30.25 -13.97
C ASP A 130 15.31 30.12 -15.50
N GLU A 131 14.18 30.50 -16.11
CA GLU A 131 14.03 30.60 -17.57
C GLU A 131 15.19 31.38 -18.24
N ARG A 132 15.71 32.42 -17.56
CA ARG A 132 16.85 33.23 -18.02
C ARG A 132 18.16 32.47 -18.09
N LEU A 133 18.29 31.40 -17.32
CA LEU A 133 19.52 30.60 -17.15
C LEU A 133 19.42 29.22 -17.83
N LEU A 134 18.58 29.08 -18.87
CA LEU A 134 18.37 27.84 -19.64
C LEU A 134 19.67 27.09 -19.99
N LEU A 135 20.73 27.80 -20.38
CA LEU A 135 22.02 27.21 -20.76
C LEU A 135 22.82 26.63 -19.57
N GLN A 136 22.50 27.04 -18.34
CA GLN A 136 23.13 26.54 -17.11
C GLN A 136 22.43 25.29 -16.56
N VAL A 137 21.17 25.04 -16.93
CA VAL A 137 20.35 23.89 -16.48
C VAL A 137 21.11 22.55 -16.60
N PRO A 138 21.82 22.22 -17.71
CA PRO A 138 22.59 20.99 -17.82
C PRO A 138 23.73 20.87 -16.79
N SER A 139 24.27 21.98 -16.30
CA SER A 139 25.28 21.97 -15.22
C SER A 139 24.62 21.81 -13.85
N THR A 140 23.50 22.49 -13.60
CA THR A 140 22.72 22.36 -12.35
C THR A 140 22.29 20.91 -12.10
N VAL A 141 21.65 20.28 -13.08
CA VAL A 141 21.19 18.88 -12.97
C VAL A 141 22.33 17.87 -12.84
N ARG A 142 23.50 18.14 -13.44
CA ARG A 142 24.71 17.31 -13.28
C ARG A 142 25.37 17.45 -11.90
N ALA A 143 25.10 18.53 -11.17
CA ALA A 143 25.58 18.72 -9.81
C ALA A 143 24.71 18.03 -8.74
N VAL A 144 23.51 17.54 -9.11
CA VAL A 144 22.62 16.84 -8.17
C VAL A 144 23.16 15.42 -7.90
N GLY A 145 23.49 15.14 -6.63
CA GLY A 145 23.96 13.83 -6.21
C GLY A 145 22.89 12.72 -6.32
N ASN A 146 23.34 11.47 -6.54
CA ASN A 146 22.45 10.32 -6.75
C ASN A 146 21.43 10.11 -5.63
N GLU A 147 21.81 10.31 -4.36
CA GLU A 147 20.90 10.25 -3.20
C GLU A 147 19.73 11.23 -3.34
N ARG A 148 20.02 12.48 -3.73
CA ARG A 148 18.99 13.51 -3.94
C ARG A 148 18.13 13.18 -5.17
N ILE A 149 18.70 12.62 -6.23
CA ILE A 149 17.93 12.13 -7.39
C ILE A 149 16.95 11.03 -6.95
N LEU A 150 17.41 10.04 -6.19
CA LEU A 150 16.56 8.95 -5.71
C LEU A 150 15.42 9.48 -4.81
N ALA A 151 15.73 10.37 -3.87
CA ALA A 151 14.73 11.01 -3.02
C ALA A 151 13.69 11.82 -3.83
N LEU A 152 14.14 12.61 -4.82
CA LEU A 152 13.24 13.36 -5.72
C LEU A 152 12.33 12.43 -6.52
N ARG A 153 12.86 11.31 -7.06
CA ARG A 153 12.06 10.30 -7.79
C ARG A 153 11.05 9.60 -6.88
N GLN A 154 11.44 9.23 -5.65
CA GLN A 154 10.53 8.62 -4.66
C GLN A 154 9.39 9.58 -4.28
N ARG A 155 9.70 10.85 -4.01
CA ARG A 155 8.68 11.88 -3.72
C ARG A 155 7.78 12.13 -4.93
N THR A 156 8.35 12.22 -6.12
CA THR A 156 7.62 12.35 -7.39
C THR A 156 6.59 11.22 -7.56
N GLN A 157 7.03 9.96 -7.40
CA GLN A 157 6.15 8.80 -7.55
C GLN A 157 5.07 8.74 -6.47
N MET A 158 5.42 9.04 -5.21
CA MET A 158 4.44 9.10 -4.11
C MET A 158 3.35 10.15 -4.36
N LEU A 159 3.71 11.35 -4.84
CA LEU A 159 2.73 12.38 -5.16
C LEU A 159 1.85 11.99 -6.36
N TRP A 160 2.43 11.36 -7.39
CA TRP A 160 1.68 10.81 -8.51
C TRP A 160 0.65 9.78 -8.05
N GLU A 161 1.09 8.76 -7.31
CA GLU A 161 0.25 7.67 -6.83
C GLU A 161 -0.81 8.14 -5.83
N ALA A 162 -0.49 9.09 -4.95
CA ALA A 162 -1.44 9.60 -3.97
C ALA A 162 -2.52 10.52 -4.58
N TYR A 163 -2.17 11.41 -5.52
CA TYR A 163 -3.03 12.55 -5.88
C TYR A 163 -3.33 12.72 -7.37
N PHE A 164 -2.46 12.25 -8.27
CA PHE A 164 -2.54 12.56 -9.70
C PHE A 164 -2.81 11.36 -10.62
N SER A 165 -2.78 10.13 -10.10
CA SER A 165 -2.89 8.91 -10.93
C SER A 165 -4.24 8.68 -11.60
N SER A 166 -5.29 9.43 -11.23
CA SER A 166 -6.59 9.46 -11.92
C SER A 166 -7.29 10.79 -11.71
N VAL A 167 -8.30 11.10 -12.54
CA VAL A 167 -9.14 12.28 -12.38
C VAL A 167 -9.87 12.25 -11.03
N ASP A 168 -10.33 11.08 -10.59
CA ASP A 168 -11.00 10.86 -9.31
C ASP A 168 -10.11 11.27 -8.14
N LYS A 169 -8.82 10.89 -8.15
CA LYS A 169 -7.87 11.31 -7.10
C LYS A 169 -7.65 12.82 -7.11
N ILE A 170 -7.58 13.45 -8.28
CA ILE A 170 -7.43 14.91 -8.39
C ILE A 170 -8.67 15.62 -7.82
N VAL A 171 -9.88 15.13 -8.13
CA VAL A 171 -11.14 15.67 -7.60
C VAL A 171 -11.23 15.47 -6.08
N LEU A 172 -11.00 14.24 -5.58
CA LEU A 172 -11.02 13.94 -4.15
C LEU A 172 -9.98 14.75 -3.37
N THR A 173 -8.77 14.91 -3.91
CA THR A 173 -7.72 15.78 -3.33
C THR A 173 -8.18 17.23 -3.25
N THR A 174 -8.81 17.74 -4.31
CA THR A 174 -9.36 19.10 -4.33
C THR A 174 -10.46 19.28 -3.27
N LEU A 175 -11.37 18.31 -3.14
CA LEU A 175 -12.46 18.34 -2.15
C LEU A 175 -11.94 18.28 -0.71
N GLU A 176 -10.98 17.39 -0.42
CA GLU A 176 -10.39 17.28 0.92
C GLU A 176 -9.52 18.50 1.28
N ILE A 177 -8.85 19.16 0.32
CA ILE A 177 -8.17 20.45 0.55
C ILE A 177 -9.20 21.56 0.87
N ILE A 178 -10.32 21.62 0.14
CA ILE A 178 -11.39 22.59 0.43
C ILE A 178 -11.98 22.34 1.83
N LYS A 179 -12.19 21.07 2.19
CA LYS A 179 -12.67 20.66 3.52
C LYS A 179 -11.68 21.02 4.63
N ASP A 180 -10.38 20.78 4.44
CA ASP A 180 -9.33 21.21 5.37
C ASP A 180 -9.33 22.74 5.57
N ARG A 181 -9.62 23.54 4.51
CA ARG A 181 -9.76 25.00 4.62
C ARG A 181 -11.02 25.43 5.39
N VAL A 182 -12.15 24.75 5.19
CA VAL A 182 -13.43 25.04 5.87
C VAL A 182 -13.38 24.63 7.35
N PHE A 183 -12.82 23.45 7.64
CA PHE A 183 -12.73 22.86 8.99
C PHE A 183 -11.31 22.93 9.53
N SER A 184 -10.73 24.14 9.55
CA SER A 184 -9.33 24.38 9.93
C SER A 184 -8.90 23.74 11.27
N HIS A 185 -9.79 23.71 12.25
CA HIS A 185 -9.58 23.09 13.57
C HIS A 185 -9.39 21.55 13.53
N VAL A 186 -9.81 20.89 12.46
CA VAL A 186 -9.57 19.45 12.19
C VAL A 186 -8.86 19.26 10.85
N SER A 187 -8.08 20.24 10.39
CA SER A 187 -7.35 20.14 9.12
C SER A 187 -6.16 19.17 9.22
N ARG A 188 -5.83 18.52 8.10
CA ARG A 188 -4.61 17.71 8.02
C ARG A 188 -3.39 18.62 7.96
N ASN A 189 -2.36 18.28 8.71
CA ASN A 189 -1.10 19.02 8.64
C ASN A 189 -0.32 18.70 7.34
N LYS A 190 0.64 19.55 6.96
CA LYS A 190 1.46 19.34 5.75
C LYS A 190 2.25 18.03 5.76
N TYR A 191 2.58 17.47 6.92
CA TYR A 191 3.28 16.18 7.00
C TYR A 191 2.37 15.03 6.54
N MET A 192 1.08 15.06 6.88
CA MET A 192 0.09 14.07 6.41
C MET A 192 -0.07 14.10 4.89
N TRP A 193 -0.07 15.30 4.30
CA TRP A 193 -0.16 15.48 2.84
C TRP A 193 1.11 15.08 2.08
N ASN A 194 2.29 15.03 2.71
CA ASN A 194 3.57 14.76 2.02
C ASN A 194 4.23 13.43 2.42
N SER A 195 3.60 12.64 3.27
CA SER A 195 4.13 11.34 3.75
C SER A 195 3.17 10.22 3.38
N LEU A 196 3.70 9.04 3.02
CA LEU A 196 2.87 7.85 2.79
C LEU A 196 1.96 7.61 4.01
N PRO A 197 0.68 7.27 3.80
CA PRO A 197 0.01 6.89 2.54
C PRO A 197 -0.53 8.08 1.70
N GLY A 198 -0.32 9.31 2.15
CA GLY A 198 -0.94 10.52 1.60
C GLY A 198 -2.28 10.87 2.26
N GLY A 199 -2.69 12.14 2.15
CA GLY A 199 -3.79 12.74 2.91
C GLY A 199 -5.17 12.09 2.68
N LEU A 200 -5.39 11.47 1.51
CA LEU A 200 -6.66 10.79 1.19
C LEU A 200 -6.98 9.60 2.10
N PHE A 201 -5.96 8.94 2.65
CA PHE A 201 -6.10 7.81 3.58
C PHE A 201 -5.93 8.22 5.06
N VAL A 202 -5.72 9.50 5.33
CA VAL A 202 -5.64 10.08 6.67
C VAL A 202 -6.93 10.84 6.92
N LEU A 203 -7.86 10.26 7.66
CA LEU A 203 -9.15 10.88 7.93
C LEU A 203 -9.08 11.71 9.22
N PRO A 204 -9.13 13.05 9.15
CA PRO A 204 -8.96 13.91 10.32
C PRO A 204 -10.06 13.71 11.37
N GLU A 205 -11.23 13.23 10.98
CA GLU A 205 -12.34 12.88 11.86
C GLU A 205 -11.99 11.77 12.86
N TYR A 206 -10.95 10.96 12.58
CA TYR A 206 -10.41 10.00 13.54
C TYR A 206 -9.43 10.66 14.51
N SER A 207 -8.52 11.50 14.01
CA SER A 207 -7.47 12.16 14.80
C SER A 207 -6.71 13.21 13.99
N THR A 208 -6.35 14.33 14.62
CA THR A 208 -5.35 15.29 14.11
C THR A 208 -3.90 14.94 14.53
N HIS A 209 -3.73 14.04 15.51
CA HIS A 209 -2.42 13.62 16.02
C HIS A 209 -1.82 12.49 15.17
N LEU A 210 -0.60 12.71 14.67
CA LEU A 210 0.14 11.75 13.85
C LEU A 210 0.35 10.40 14.55
N ALA A 211 0.59 10.41 15.87
CA ALA A 211 0.84 9.22 16.69
C ALA A 211 -0.39 8.32 16.90
N HIS A 212 -1.55 8.61 16.31
CA HIS A 212 -2.71 7.70 16.28
C HIS A 212 -2.82 6.90 14.97
N PHE A 213 -1.94 7.15 13.99
CA PHE A 213 -1.93 6.46 12.70
C PHE A 213 -0.71 5.53 12.59
N PRO A 214 -0.90 4.24 12.22
CA PRO A 214 0.16 3.23 12.35
C PRO A 214 1.37 3.48 11.44
N PHE A 215 1.15 4.11 10.29
CA PHE A 215 2.16 4.39 9.27
C PHE A 215 3.13 5.53 9.65
N TYR A 216 2.88 6.30 10.71
CA TYR A 216 3.80 7.36 11.15
C TYR A 216 4.73 6.96 12.29
N TYR A 217 4.53 5.81 12.92
CA TYR A 217 5.30 5.37 14.10
C TYR A 217 6.82 5.33 13.85
N LEU A 218 7.26 4.75 12.73
CA LEU A 218 8.68 4.68 12.35
C LEU A 218 9.29 6.08 12.13
N GLY A 219 8.54 7.00 11.51
CA GLY A 219 9.01 8.37 11.26
C GLY A 219 9.05 9.26 12.50
N LEU A 220 8.26 8.93 13.53
CA LEU A 220 8.20 9.63 14.81
C LEU A 220 9.11 8.99 15.89
N GLY A 221 9.65 7.78 15.66
CA GLY A 221 10.35 7.00 16.69
C GLY A 221 9.44 6.50 17.81
N VAL A 222 8.13 6.43 17.58
CA VAL A 222 7.11 5.99 18.55
C VAL A 222 6.80 4.51 18.34
N SER A 223 6.58 3.75 19.42
CA SER A 223 6.12 2.36 19.36
C SER A 223 4.63 2.24 19.68
N PRO A 224 3.89 1.29 19.07
CA PRO A 224 2.52 1.00 19.46
C PRO A 224 2.41 0.59 20.93
N GLY A 225 1.20 0.74 21.47
CA GLY A 225 0.81 0.32 22.82
C GLY A 225 1.19 -1.13 23.15
N GLN A 226 1.25 -1.42 24.45
CA GLN A 226 1.69 -2.73 24.97
C GLN A 226 0.58 -3.77 25.08
N GLU A 227 -0.66 -3.40 24.78
CA GLU A 227 -1.84 -4.26 24.94
C GLU A 227 -2.71 -4.32 23.68
N PHE A 228 -3.56 -5.34 23.60
CA PHE A 228 -4.55 -5.53 22.54
C PHE A 228 -5.95 -5.88 23.07
N THR A 229 -6.95 -5.56 22.26
CA THR A 229 -8.35 -5.99 22.43
C THR A 229 -8.60 -7.17 21.51
N ALA A 230 -9.12 -8.28 22.06
CA ALA A 230 -9.52 -9.41 21.26
C ALA A 230 -10.99 -9.28 20.85
N VAL A 231 -11.28 -9.40 19.56
CA VAL A 231 -12.63 -9.37 18.98
C VAL A 231 -12.94 -10.75 18.42
N ILE A 232 -13.76 -11.51 19.13
CA ILE A 232 -14.18 -12.86 18.74
C ILE A 232 -15.55 -12.77 18.06
N HIS A 233 -15.64 -13.22 16.81
CA HIS A 233 -16.88 -13.27 16.06
C HIS A 233 -17.60 -14.59 16.34
N ALA A 234 -18.73 -14.53 17.06
CA ALA A 234 -19.53 -15.69 17.42
C ALA A 234 -20.79 -15.75 16.56
N VAL A 235 -20.96 -16.82 15.78
CA VAL A 235 -22.12 -17.06 14.90
C VAL A 235 -22.97 -18.23 15.38
N SER A 236 -22.37 -19.17 16.10
CA SER A 236 -23.08 -20.34 16.66
C SER A 236 -23.61 -20.06 18.07
N PRO A 237 -24.74 -20.68 18.46
CA PRO A 237 -25.22 -20.59 19.83
C PRO A 237 -24.30 -21.36 20.79
N LEU A 238 -24.20 -20.90 22.03
CA LEU A 238 -23.49 -21.63 23.08
C LEU A 238 -24.40 -22.74 23.63
N VAL A 239 -24.07 -23.98 23.28
CA VAL A 239 -24.77 -25.22 23.65
C VAL A 239 -23.97 -26.03 24.67
N SER A 240 -22.63 -25.99 24.65
CA SER A 240 -21.76 -26.78 25.52
C SER A 240 -20.52 -26.02 25.98
N GLN A 241 -20.10 -26.29 27.22
CA GLN A 241 -18.82 -25.82 27.78
C GLN A 241 -17.59 -26.39 27.04
N SER A 242 -17.76 -27.46 26.24
CA SER A 242 -16.71 -28.05 25.42
C SER A 242 -16.52 -27.38 24.04
N GLN A 243 -17.33 -26.37 23.68
CA GLN A 243 -17.20 -25.69 22.39
C GLN A 243 -15.86 -24.93 22.25
N PRO A 244 -15.30 -24.83 21.02
CA PRO A 244 -14.00 -24.20 20.78
C PRO A 244 -13.86 -22.79 21.38
N ILE A 245 -14.90 -21.96 21.29
CA ILE A 245 -14.93 -20.59 21.83
C ILE A 245 -14.56 -20.54 23.33
N MET A 246 -14.98 -21.53 24.13
CA MET A 246 -14.70 -21.57 25.57
C MET A 246 -13.20 -21.81 25.84
N LYS A 247 -12.57 -22.64 25.02
CA LYS A 247 -11.11 -22.88 25.05
C LYS A 247 -10.34 -21.68 24.51
N LEU A 248 -10.84 -21.04 23.45
CA LEU A 248 -10.24 -19.83 22.87
C LEU A 248 -10.23 -18.67 23.88
N LEU A 249 -11.35 -18.44 24.58
CA LEU A 249 -11.45 -17.46 25.68
C LEU A 249 -10.40 -17.69 26.77
N GLN A 250 -10.21 -18.94 27.21
CA GLN A 250 -9.17 -19.30 28.18
C GLN A 250 -7.74 -19.14 27.64
N VAL A 251 -7.53 -19.30 26.32
CA VAL A 251 -6.22 -19.12 25.68
C VAL A 251 -5.86 -17.64 25.59
N VAL A 252 -6.80 -16.81 25.14
CA VAL A 252 -6.59 -15.37 24.91
C VAL A 252 -6.49 -14.62 26.23
N SER A 253 -7.34 -14.92 27.20
CA SER A 253 -7.31 -14.27 28.53
C SER A 253 -6.04 -14.58 29.34
N LYS A 254 -5.30 -15.64 29.01
CA LYS A 254 -3.97 -15.94 29.60
C LYS A 254 -2.83 -15.15 28.95
N SER A 255 -3.08 -14.39 27.88
CA SER A 255 -2.08 -13.51 27.29
C SER A 255 -1.81 -12.34 28.23
N LYS A 256 -0.53 -12.12 28.55
CA LYS A 256 -0.08 -10.96 29.36
C LYS A 256 -0.23 -9.60 28.67
N TYR A 257 -0.72 -9.59 27.42
CA TYR A 257 -0.94 -8.40 26.60
C TYR A 257 -2.43 -8.21 26.24
N CYS A 258 -3.33 -9.10 26.67
CA CYS A 258 -4.76 -8.94 26.42
C CYS A 258 -5.34 -7.96 27.45
N SER A 259 -5.82 -6.81 26.98
CA SER A 259 -6.48 -5.80 27.83
C SER A 259 -7.92 -6.23 28.14
N GLN A 260 -8.65 -6.66 27.11
CA GLN A 260 -10.06 -7.06 27.18
C GLN A 260 -10.43 -7.99 26.02
N ILE A 261 -11.55 -8.70 26.19
CA ILE A 261 -12.17 -9.54 25.15
C ILE A 261 -13.58 -9.00 24.85
N ILE A 262 -13.88 -8.84 23.56
CA ILE A 262 -15.21 -8.50 23.05
C ILE A 262 -15.71 -9.68 22.23
N ILE A 263 -16.87 -10.23 22.58
CA ILE A 263 -17.60 -11.19 21.75
C ILE A 263 -18.63 -10.41 20.95
N LEU A 264 -18.50 -10.45 19.62
CA LEU A 264 -19.51 -9.96 18.70
C LEU A 264 -20.49 -11.09 18.40
N TRP A 265 -21.68 -10.98 18.97
CA TRP A 265 -22.68 -12.02 18.94
C TRP A 265 -23.60 -11.85 17.73
N ASN A 266 -23.48 -12.78 16.78
CA ASN A 266 -24.26 -12.85 15.54
C ASN A 266 -25.20 -14.07 15.48
N SER A 267 -25.30 -14.86 16.55
CA SER A 267 -26.20 -16.03 16.57
C SER A 267 -27.68 -15.63 16.62
N GLU A 268 -28.54 -16.47 16.05
CA GLU A 268 -30.00 -16.31 16.10
C GLU A 268 -30.56 -16.37 17.53
N LYS A 269 -29.91 -17.15 18.41
CA LYS A 269 -30.29 -17.26 19.83
C LYS A 269 -29.64 -16.14 20.63
N PRO A 270 -30.28 -15.62 21.70
CA PRO A 270 -29.69 -14.59 22.54
C PRO A 270 -28.38 -15.06 23.20
N PRO A 271 -27.45 -14.14 23.52
CA PRO A 271 -26.22 -14.49 24.19
C PRO A 271 -26.50 -15.09 25.57
N PRO A 272 -25.70 -16.08 26.02
CA PRO A 272 -25.87 -16.71 27.31
C PRO A 272 -25.54 -15.75 28.47
N SER A 273 -26.22 -15.97 29.60
CA SER A 273 -26.03 -15.21 30.85
C SER A 273 -24.56 -15.18 31.30
N ARG A 274 -24.16 -14.12 32.02
CA ARG A 274 -22.76 -13.91 32.46
C ARG A 274 -22.17 -15.15 33.16
N SER A 275 -22.98 -15.84 33.96
CA SER A 275 -22.65 -17.07 34.70
C SER A 275 -22.23 -18.27 33.86
N LYS A 276 -22.55 -18.31 32.56
CA LYS A 276 -22.19 -19.43 31.67
C LYS A 276 -20.81 -19.28 31.02
N TRP A 277 -20.21 -18.10 31.10
CA TRP A 277 -18.87 -17.82 30.58
C TRP A 277 -17.80 -18.23 31.60
N PRO A 278 -16.59 -18.64 31.16
CA PRO A 278 -15.53 -19.02 32.10
C PRO A 278 -15.06 -17.80 32.91
N PRO A 279 -14.62 -17.99 34.17
CA PRO A 279 -13.92 -16.95 34.90
C PRO A 279 -12.60 -16.63 34.18
N MET A 280 -12.29 -15.34 34.03
CA MET A 280 -11.12 -14.85 33.31
C MET A 280 -10.50 -13.66 34.03
N PRO A 281 -9.17 -13.46 33.94
CA PRO A 281 -8.48 -12.31 34.52
C PRO A 281 -8.75 -10.99 33.78
N VAL A 282 -9.23 -11.04 32.54
CA VAL A 282 -9.51 -9.87 31.70
C VAL A 282 -11.01 -9.60 31.60
N PRO A 283 -11.44 -8.33 31.45
CA PRO A 283 -12.82 -7.99 31.11
C PRO A 283 -13.31 -8.72 29.87
N LEU A 284 -14.60 -9.09 29.90
CA LEU A 284 -15.31 -9.66 28.76
C LEU A 284 -16.57 -8.82 28.53
N THR A 285 -16.75 -8.35 27.30
CA THR A 285 -17.95 -7.62 26.85
C THR A 285 -18.63 -8.43 25.75
N VAL A 286 -19.96 -8.54 25.80
CA VAL A 286 -20.74 -9.20 24.74
C VAL A 286 -21.59 -8.14 24.07
N THR A 287 -21.40 -7.94 22.77
CA THR A 287 -22.06 -6.89 21.97
C THR A 287 -22.84 -7.53 20.84
N ASP A 288 -24.03 -7.02 20.53
CA ASP A 288 -24.79 -7.44 19.36
C ASP A 288 -24.05 -7.07 18.06
N GLY A 289 -23.68 -8.08 17.27
CA GLY A 289 -23.08 -7.89 15.95
C GLY A 289 -24.11 -7.64 14.84
N ARG A 290 -25.39 -7.45 15.18
CA ARG A 290 -26.48 -7.05 14.27
C ARG A 290 -26.72 -8.03 13.12
N ARG A 291 -26.27 -9.30 13.27
CA ARG A 291 -26.36 -10.37 12.25
C ARG A 291 -25.73 -9.97 10.90
N LYS A 292 -24.65 -9.18 10.93
CA LYS A 292 -23.90 -8.73 9.75
C LYS A 292 -22.43 -9.16 9.85
N THR A 293 -21.85 -9.59 8.73
CA THR A 293 -20.43 -10.02 8.69
C THR A 293 -19.50 -8.82 8.83
N THR A 294 -19.85 -7.67 8.24
CA THR A 294 -19.04 -6.44 8.36
C THR A 294 -18.97 -5.86 9.78
N SER A 295 -19.85 -6.27 10.70
CA SER A 295 -19.89 -5.74 12.07
C SER A 295 -18.60 -5.92 12.86
N ARG A 296 -17.75 -6.88 12.49
CA ARG A 296 -16.42 -7.09 13.11
C ARG A 296 -15.40 -5.99 12.83
N PHE A 297 -15.70 -5.09 11.88
CA PHE A 297 -14.84 -3.97 11.49
C PHE A 297 -15.49 -2.59 11.67
N LEU A 298 -16.61 -2.51 12.38
CA LEU A 298 -17.19 -1.23 12.79
C LEU A 298 -16.38 -0.64 13.97
N PRO A 299 -16.23 0.70 14.06
CA PRO A 299 -15.52 1.35 15.16
C PRO A 299 -16.33 1.26 16.47
N HIS A 300 -16.23 0.12 17.14
CA HIS A 300 -16.85 -0.10 18.45
C HIS A 300 -16.13 0.73 19.51
N VAL A 301 -16.88 1.57 20.24
CA VAL A 301 -16.34 2.51 21.25
C VAL A 301 -15.56 1.79 22.36
N SER A 302 -15.90 0.53 22.64
CA SER A 302 -15.20 -0.31 23.63
C SER A 302 -13.81 -0.78 23.20
N ILE A 303 -13.42 -0.67 21.91
CA ILE A 303 -12.08 -1.04 21.44
C ILE A 303 -11.14 0.14 21.72
N GLU A 304 -10.55 0.17 22.91
CA GLU A 304 -9.68 1.27 23.35
C GLU A 304 -8.23 1.14 22.87
N THR A 305 -7.74 -0.08 22.67
CA THR A 305 -6.35 -0.37 22.26
C THR A 305 -6.12 -0.12 20.78
N GLU A 306 -4.89 0.28 20.43
CA GLU A 306 -4.44 0.43 19.03
C GLU A 306 -4.41 -0.91 18.28
N ALA A 307 -4.08 -1.99 18.97
CA ALA A 307 -4.04 -3.34 18.43
C ALA A 307 -5.39 -4.04 18.57
N VAL A 308 -5.88 -4.64 17.49
CA VAL A 308 -7.07 -5.49 17.47
C VAL A 308 -6.67 -6.91 17.05
N LEU A 309 -6.93 -7.89 17.91
CA LEU A 309 -6.85 -9.32 17.57
C LEU A 309 -8.23 -9.80 17.12
N SER A 310 -8.42 -9.96 15.82
CA SER A 310 -9.65 -10.51 15.25
C SER A 310 -9.58 -12.03 15.18
N LEU A 311 -10.62 -12.68 15.68
CA LEU A 311 -10.72 -14.14 15.84
C LEU A 311 -12.11 -14.66 15.42
N ASP A 312 -12.15 -15.85 14.83
CA ASP A 312 -13.38 -16.63 14.63
C ASP A 312 -13.58 -17.61 15.80
N GLU A 313 -14.84 -17.93 16.13
CA GLU A 313 -15.23 -18.73 17.31
C GLU A 313 -14.62 -20.14 17.39
N ASP A 314 -14.18 -20.70 16.26
CA ASP A 314 -13.58 -22.02 16.11
C ASP A 314 -12.04 -22.01 16.06
N THR A 315 -11.42 -20.82 16.12
CA THR A 315 -9.97 -20.66 16.00
C THR A 315 -9.21 -21.40 17.10
N VAL A 316 -8.27 -22.25 16.70
CA VAL A 316 -7.40 -23.00 17.64
C VAL A 316 -5.97 -22.44 17.63
N LEU A 317 -5.62 -21.76 18.71
CA LEU A 317 -4.29 -21.17 18.96
C LEU A 317 -3.81 -21.50 20.39
N LEU A 318 -2.52 -21.27 20.64
CA LEU A 318 -1.91 -21.26 21.96
C LEU A 318 -1.62 -19.83 22.42
N THR A 319 -1.59 -19.61 23.74
CA THR A 319 -1.27 -18.29 24.32
C THR A 319 0.12 -17.79 23.91
N SER A 320 1.07 -18.71 23.70
CA SER A 320 2.39 -18.40 23.15
C SER A 320 2.37 -17.93 21.70
N GLU A 321 1.49 -18.49 20.87
CA GLU A 321 1.30 -18.07 19.47
C GLU A 321 0.68 -16.66 19.44
N VAL A 322 -0.38 -16.43 20.24
CA VAL A 322 -1.00 -15.10 20.41
C VAL A 322 0.01 -14.05 20.86
N ASN A 323 0.81 -14.34 21.89
CA ASN A 323 1.86 -13.44 22.38
C ASN A 323 2.93 -13.14 21.31
N PHE A 324 3.33 -14.15 20.53
CA PHE A 324 4.31 -13.97 19.46
C PHE A 324 3.75 -13.14 18.31
N ALA A 325 2.55 -13.44 17.83
CA ALA A 325 1.90 -12.69 16.76
C ALA A 325 1.66 -11.22 17.13
N PHE A 326 1.32 -10.94 18.40
CA PHE A 326 1.25 -9.57 18.91
C PHE A 326 2.60 -8.84 18.86
N LEU A 327 3.68 -9.50 19.30
CA LEU A 327 5.02 -8.93 19.25
C LEU A 327 5.50 -8.69 17.80
N VAL A 328 5.15 -9.57 16.87
CA VAL A 328 5.38 -9.35 15.44
C VAL A 328 4.58 -8.15 14.94
N TRP A 329 3.29 -8.04 15.29
CA TRP A 329 2.47 -6.88 14.92
C TRP A 329 3.02 -5.56 15.48
N ARG A 330 3.55 -5.54 16.70
CA ARG A 330 4.19 -4.31 17.25
C ARG A 330 5.41 -3.84 16.45
N SER A 331 6.05 -4.73 15.69
CA SER A 331 7.15 -4.41 14.77
C SER A 331 6.69 -3.97 13.37
N PHE A 332 5.44 -4.26 13.01
CA PHE A 332 4.83 -3.94 11.69
C PHE A 332 3.37 -3.47 11.87
N PRO A 333 3.13 -2.40 12.66
CA PRO A 333 1.80 -1.98 13.11
C PRO A 333 0.87 -1.56 11.95
N GLU A 334 1.46 -1.16 10.82
CA GLU A 334 0.76 -0.80 9.59
C GLU A 334 0.22 -2.00 8.80
N ARG A 335 0.53 -3.24 9.20
CA ARG A 335 0.16 -4.46 8.43
C ARG A 335 -0.77 -5.38 9.20
N ILE A 336 -1.49 -6.20 8.44
CA ILE A 336 -2.18 -7.38 8.97
C ILE A 336 -1.12 -8.45 9.27
N VAL A 337 -1.11 -8.96 10.49
CA VAL A 337 -0.21 -10.04 10.95
C VAL A 337 -1.05 -11.21 11.43
N GLY A 338 -0.92 -12.39 10.84
CA GLY A 338 -1.79 -13.52 11.21
C GLY A 338 -1.41 -14.87 10.61
N TYR A 339 -2.30 -15.84 10.82
CA TYR A 339 -1.97 -17.25 10.61
C TYR A 339 -2.38 -17.81 9.25
N PRO A 340 -3.66 -17.71 8.79
CA PRO A 340 -4.12 -18.48 7.64
C PRO A 340 -3.82 -17.71 6.35
N PRO A 341 -2.88 -18.17 5.49
CA PRO A 341 -2.54 -17.46 4.27
C PRO A 341 -3.50 -17.84 3.15
N ARG A 342 -3.79 -16.87 2.28
CA ARG A 342 -4.45 -17.06 0.99
C ARG A 342 -3.74 -16.21 -0.06
N SER A 343 -4.01 -16.46 -1.33
CA SER A 343 -3.42 -15.66 -2.40
C SER A 343 -4.45 -15.33 -3.48
N HIS A 344 -4.12 -14.31 -4.28
CA HIS A 344 -4.77 -14.02 -5.54
C HIS A 344 -3.84 -14.39 -6.71
N PHE A 345 -4.42 -14.62 -7.89
CA PHE A 345 -3.68 -14.85 -9.13
C PHE A 345 -4.41 -14.21 -10.31
N TRP A 346 -3.71 -13.95 -11.41
CA TRP A 346 -4.34 -13.55 -12.67
C TRP A 346 -4.61 -14.78 -13.52
N ASP A 347 -5.83 -14.95 -14.02
CA ASP A 347 -6.15 -15.93 -15.06
C ASP A 347 -5.98 -15.25 -16.43
N PRO A 348 -4.92 -15.54 -17.20
CA PRO A 348 -4.66 -14.88 -18.48
C PRO A 348 -5.63 -15.29 -19.58
N VAL A 349 -6.30 -16.44 -19.44
CA VAL A 349 -7.27 -16.96 -20.41
C VAL A 349 -8.61 -16.27 -20.22
N LYS A 350 -9.10 -16.22 -18.98
CA LYS A 350 -10.38 -15.56 -18.63
C LYS A 350 -10.26 -14.04 -18.47
N ARG A 351 -9.03 -13.51 -18.33
CA ARG A 351 -8.73 -12.11 -18.02
C ARG A 351 -9.46 -11.59 -16.77
N VAL A 352 -9.48 -12.42 -15.73
CA VAL A 352 -10.04 -12.09 -14.42
C VAL A 352 -9.05 -12.45 -13.32
N TRP A 353 -9.21 -11.80 -12.17
CA TRP A 353 -8.52 -12.21 -10.96
C TRP A 353 -9.15 -13.48 -10.40
N GLY A 354 -8.33 -14.30 -9.76
CA GLY A 354 -8.71 -15.53 -9.09
C GLY A 354 -8.29 -15.53 -7.63
N TYR A 355 -9.07 -16.19 -6.79
CA TYR A 355 -8.76 -16.43 -5.37
C TYR A 355 -8.28 -17.87 -5.20
N THR A 356 -7.28 -18.10 -4.34
CA THR A 356 -6.80 -19.47 -4.05
C THR A 356 -6.49 -19.71 -2.57
N SER A 357 -6.86 -20.92 -2.14
CA SER A 357 -6.51 -21.52 -0.84
C SER A 357 -5.34 -22.50 -0.91
N LYS A 358 -4.70 -22.65 -2.08
CA LYS A 358 -3.54 -23.52 -2.23
C LYS A 358 -2.45 -23.12 -1.23
N TRP A 359 -1.90 -24.11 -0.53
CA TRP A 359 -0.82 -23.92 0.44
C TRP A 359 0.52 -23.70 -0.26
N THR A 360 0.72 -22.50 -0.78
CA THR A 360 1.98 -22.02 -1.34
C THR A 360 2.82 -21.27 -0.30
N ASN A 361 4.11 -21.11 -0.57
CA ASN A 361 4.96 -20.20 0.20
C ASN A 361 4.64 -18.73 -0.13
N ASP A 362 4.17 -18.47 -1.35
CA ASP A 362 3.68 -17.18 -1.79
C ASP A 362 2.21 -16.96 -1.35
N TYR A 363 1.91 -15.78 -0.82
CA TYR A 363 0.61 -15.37 -0.32
C TYR A 363 0.45 -13.84 -0.44
N SER A 364 -0.79 -13.37 -0.49
CA SER A 364 -1.10 -11.93 -0.59
C SER A 364 -2.25 -11.49 0.32
N ILE A 365 -2.85 -12.44 1.05
CA ILE A 365 -4.00 -12.25 1.93
C ILE A 365 -3.73 -13.04 3.22
N ILE A 366 -4.00 -12.45 4.38
CA ILE A 366 -4.09 -13.15 5.66
C ILE A 366 -5.53 -13.06 6.15
N LEU A 367 -6.14 -14.20 6.48
CA LEU A 367 -7.55 -14.20 6.91
C LEU A 367 -7.70 -13.55 8.28
N THR A 368 -8.61 -12.58 8.37
CA THR A 368 -8.91 -11.81 9.60
C THR A 368 -9.63 -12.63 10.67
N GLY A 369 -9.98 -13.89 10.37
CA GLY A 369 -10.43 -14.87 11.36
C GLY A 369 -9.35 -15.32 12.34
N ALA A 370 -8.07 -15.03 12.07
CA ALA A 370 -7.01 -15.12 13.06
C ALA A 370 -5.86 -14.15 12.71
N ALA A 371 -6.05 -12.87 13.00
CA ALA A 371 -5.06 -11.84 12.70
C ALA A 371 -5.09 -10.61 13.62
N PHE A 372 -3.92 -10.02 13.82
CA PHE A 372 -3.72 -8.69 14.38
C PHE A 372 -3.71 -7.63 13.27
N TYR A 373 -4.30 -6.47 13.54
CA TYR A 373 -4.18 -5.25 12.74
C TYR A 373 -4.48 -4.01 13.60
N HIS A 374 -4.22 -2.82 13.07
CA HIS A 374 -4.45 -1.55 13.78
C HIS A 374 -5.92 -1.12 13.77
N ARG A 375 -6.43 -0.62 14.89
CA ARG A 375 -7.82 -0.16 15.07
C ARG A 375 -8.25 0.88 14.03
N TYR A 376 -7.35 1.72 13.54
CA TYR A 376 -7.65 2.73 12.51
C TYR A 376 -8.28 2.12 11.24
N TYR A 377 -7.98 0.87 10.92
CA TYR A 377 -8.61 0.20 9.78
C TYR A 377 -10.11 -0.05 9.96
N HIS A 378 -10.66 -0.11 11.18
CA HIS A 378 -12.13 -0.10 11.41
C HIS A 378 -12.75 1.24 10.98
N PHE A 379 -12.06 2.34 11.24
CA PHE A 379 -12.50 3.68 10.84
C PHE A 379 -12.47 3.82 9.32
N LEU A 380 -11.36 3.47 8.67
CA LEU A 380 -11.29 3.44 7.20
C LEU A 380 -12.31 2.49 6.57
N PHE A 381 -12.51 1.29 7.12
CA PHE A 381 -13.53 0.35 6.63
C PHE A 381 -14.94 0.95 6.70
N SER A 382 -15.21 1.82 7.68
CA SER A 382 -16.54 2.41 7.89
C SER A 382 -16.77 3.77 7.20
N HIS A 383 -15.72 4.56 7.01
CA HIS A 383 -15.80 5.94 6.50
C HIS A 383 -15.15 6.15 5.13
N TYR A 384 -14.14 5.37 4.75
CA TYR A 384 -13.51 5.43 3.42
C TYR A 384 -14.15 4.45 2.43
N LEU A 385 -14.43 3.20 2.83
CA LEU A 385 -15.06 2.23 1.92
C LEU A 385 -16.53 2.57 1.64
N PRO A 386 -16.99 2.49 0.38
CA PRO A 386 -18.35 2.81 0.01
C PRO A 386 -19.33 1.82 0.63
N GLN A 387 -20.55 2.28 0.87
CA GLN A 387 -21.61 1.44 1.44
C GLN A 387 -21.96 0.26 0.51
N SER A 388 -21.77 0.39 -0.81
CA SER A 388 -22.01 -0.68 -1.79
C SER A 388 -21.16 -1.92 -1.54
N LEU A 389 -19.84 -1.77 -1.34
CA LEU A 389 -18.93 -2.89 -1.07
C LEU A 389 -19.21 -3.57 0.27
N ARG A 390 -19.50 -2.77 1.32
CA ARG A 390 -19.93 -3.32 2.62
C ARG A 390 -21.27 -4.06 2.52
N THR A 391 -22.21 -3.54 1.73
CA THR A 391 -23.50 -4.21 1.49
C THR A 391 -23.34 -5.49 0.68
N LEU A 392 -22.38 -5.57 -0.25
CA LEU A 392 -22.05 -6.81 -0.95
C LEU A 392 -21.56 -7.88 0.02
N VAL A 393 -20.60 -7.55 0.88
CA VAL A 393 -20.06 -8.45 1.93
C VAL A 393 -21.14 -8.90 2.92
N ASP A 394 -22.03 -8.01 3.36
CA ASP A 394 -23.15 -8.38 4.23
C ASP A 394 -24.17 -9.31 3.53
N ARG A 395 -24.36 -9.17 2.21
CA ARG A 395 -25.29 -10.01 1.43
C ARG A 395 -24.74 -11.39 1.12
N THR A 396 -23.44 -11.50 0.81
CA THR A 396 -22.76 -12.79 0.58
C THR A 396 -22.38 -13.49 1.88
N ALA A 397 -22.42 -12.76 3.01
CA ALA A 397 -21.91 -13.17 4.32
C ALA A 397 -20.45 -13.68 4.27
N ASN A 398 -19.65 -13.11 3.35
CA ASN A 398 -18.33 -13.62 2.95
C ASN A 398 -17.46 -12.47 2.44
N CYS A 399 -16.16 -12.72 2.25
CA CYS A 399 -15.19 -11.78 1.67
C CYS A 399 -14.86 -10.53 2.51
N GLU A 400 -15.28 -10.46 3.77
CA GLU A 400 -14.95 -9.34 4.66
C GLU A 400 -13.44 -9.30 4.94
N ASP A 401 -12.83 -10.48 5.07
CA ASP A 401 -11.40 -10.72 5.20
C ASP A 401 -10.62 -10.23 3.97
N ILE A 402 -11.10 -10.57 2.77
CA ILE A 402 -10.54 -10.13 1.49
C ILE A 402 -10.64 -8.60 1.40
N LEU A 403 -11.81 -8.01 1.68
CA LEU A 403 -12.02 -6.55 1.61
C LEU A 403 -11.10 -5.79 2.58
N MET A 404 -10.88 -6.32 3.80
CA MET A 404 -9.93 -5.74 4.75
C MET A 404 -8.48 -5.82 4.24
N ASN A 405 -8.06 -6.93 3.63
CA ASN A 405 -6.72 -7.03 3.03
C ASN A 405 -6.56 -6.07 1.84
N PHE A 406 -7.58 -5.93 0.98
CA PHE A 406 -7.60 -4.94 -0.10
C PHE A 406 -7.43 -3.51 0.45
N LEU A 407 -8.17 -3.15 1.51
CA LEU A 407 -8.07 -1.84 2.15
C LEU A 407 -6.66 -1.59 2.72
N VAL A 408 -6.12 -2.51 3.52
CA VAL A 408 -4.80 -2.33 4.15
C VAL A 408 -3.68 -2.27 3.10
N SER A 409 -3.72 -3.13 2.07
CA SER A 409 -2.71 -3.10 0.99
C SER A 409 -2.86 -1.89 0.08
N ALA A 410 -4.07 -1.39 -0.18
CA ALA A 410 -4.28 -0.14 -0.92
C ALA A 410 -3.80 1.11 -0.18
N VAL A 411 -3.89 1.12 1.16
CA VAL A 411 -3.36 2.20 2.01
C VAL A 411 -1.84 2.14 2.07
N THR A 412 -1.28 0.96 2.35
CA THR A 412 0.15 0.85 2.70
C THR A 412 1.07 0.54 1.54
N HIS A 413 0.56 0.00 0.43
CA HIS A 413 1.32 -0.63 -0.64
C HIS A 413 2.24 -1.77 -0.16
N LEU A 414 1.91 -2.40 0.98
CA LEU A 414 2.69 -3.45 1.61
C LEU A 414 1.87 -4.76 1.72
N PRO A 415 2.54 -5.92 1.60
CA PRO A 415 1.89 -7.21 1.80
C PRO A 415 1.66 -7.50 3.30
N PRO A 416 0.66 -8.31 3.65
CA PRO A 416 0.45 -8.77 5.03
C PRO A 416 1.58 -9.73 5.48
N ILE A 417 1.69 -10.00 6.78
CA ILE A 417 2.74 -10.84 7.37
C ILE A 417 2.15 -12.15 7.90
N LYS A 418 2.75 -13.25 7.46
CA LYS A 418 2.43 -14.60 7.91
C LYS A 418 3.25 -14.97 9.15
N VAL A 419 2.59 -15.49 10.18
CA VAL A 419 3.26 -16.12 11.34
C VAL A 419 3.08 -17.64 11.35
N ALA A 420 3.97 -18.36 12.03
CA ALA A 420 3.75 -19.78 12.33
C ALA A 420 2.42 -20.00 13.07
N GLN A 421 1.58 -20.87 12.51
CA GLN A 421 0.71 -21.73 13.30
C GLN A 421 1.36 -23.11 13.38
N ARG A 422 1.30 -23.79 14.53
CA ARG A 422 1.65 -25.22 14.58
C ARG A 422 0.80 -25.99 13.55
N LYS A 423 1.44 -26.81 12.70
CA LYS A 423 0.73 -27.72 11.80
C LYS A 423 -0.18 -28.64 12.63
N GLN A 424 -1.48 -28.37 12.63
CA GLN A 424 -2.48 -29.36 13.02
C GLN A 424 -2.55 -30.41 11.91
N TYR A 425 -1.67 -31.39 11.99
CA TYR A 425 -1.62 -32.50 11.07
C TYR A 425 -2.72 -33.51 11.43
N LYS A 426 -3.94 -33.20 10.99
CA LYS A 426 -5.02 -34.14 10.61
C LYS A 426 -6.28 -33.33 10.31
N GLU A 427 -6.77 -33.46 9.08
CA GLU A 427 -8.22 -33.43 8.85
C GLU A 427 -8.80 -34.56 9.71
N LEU A 428 -9.45 -34.20 10.81
CA LEU A 428 -10.29 -35.15 11.54
C LEU A 428 -11.52 -35.40 10.66
N PRO A 429 -11.93 -36.66 10.43
CA PRO A 429 -13.14 -36.94 9.66
C PRO A 429 -14.32 -36.20 10.26
N ILE A 430 -15.08 -35.50 9.40
CA ILE A 430 -16.27 -34.76 9.80
C ILE A 430 -17.24 -35.74 10.48
N PRO A 431 -17.63 -35.52 11.75
CA PRO A 431 -18.64 -36.34 12.39
C PRO A 431 -19.94 -36.22 11.61
N GLN A 432 -20.47 -37.35 11.13
CA GLN A 432 -21.74 -37.38 10.40
C GLN A 432 -22.84 -36.75 11.28
N GLY A 433 -23.44 -35.66 10.81
CA GLY A 433 -24.53 -34.96 11.52
C GLY A 433 -24.29 -33.46 11.78
N THR A 434 -23.10 -32.92 11.56
CA THR A 434 -22.91 -31.45 11.52
C THR A 434 -23.29 -30.88 10.14
N LYS A 435 -23.98 -29.71 10.14
CA LYS A 435 -24.22 -28.95 8.90
C LYS A 435 -22.88 -28.70 8.19
N SER A 436 -22.89 -28.74 6.86
CA SER A 436 -21.68 -28.57 6.06
C SER A 436 -20.93 -27.29 6.42
N VAL A 437 -19.63 -27.44 6.66
CA VAL A 437 -18.75 -26.34 7.00
C VAL A 437 -18.72 -25.34 5.84
N PRO A 438 -18.99 -24.04 6.03
CA PRO A 438 -19.21 -23.09 4.92
C PRO A 438 -18.08 -23.05 3.88
N TRP A 439 -16.83 -23.21 4.33
CA TRP A 439 -15.65 -23.14 3.47
C TRP A 439 -15.45 -24.35 2.56
N ALA A 440 -16.20 -25.45 2.75
CA ALA A 440 -16.12 -26.66 1.93
C ALA A 440 -17.05 -26.63 0.71
N ASN A 441 -17.93 -25.62 0.60
CA ASN A 441 -18.85 -25.48 -0.53
C ASN A 441 -18.11 -24.87 -1.75
N PRO A 442 -18.15 -25.46 -2.95
CA PRO A 442 -17.59 -24.84 -4.17
C PRO A 442 -18.12 -23.42 -4.42
N GLU A 443 -19.38 -23.17 -4.07
CA GLU A 443 -20.03 -21.86 -4.21
C GLU A 443 -19.33 -20.77 -3.36
N HIS A 444 -18.85 -21.12 -2.16
CA HIS A 444 -18.09 -20.19 -1.31
C HIS A 444 -16.75 -19.77 -1.93
N PHE A 445 -16.15 -20.62 -2.79
CA PHE A 445 -14.95 -20.26 -3.55
C PHE A 445 -15.27 -19.37 -4.75
N ASN A 446 -16.34 -19.66 -5.49
CA ASN A 446 -16.80 -18.84 -6.61
C ASN A 446 -17.10 -17.40 -6.15
N GLN A 447 -17.88 -17.25 -5.07
CA GLN A 447 -18.19 -15.95 -4.47
C GLN A 447 -16.94 -15.18 -4.06
N ARG A 448 -15.93 -15.84 -3.47
CA ARG A 448 -14.65 -15.17 -3.14
C ARG A 448 -13.90 -14.72 -4.38
N GLN A 449 -13.97 -15.45 -5.49
CA GLN A 449 -13.40 -15.00 -6.76
C GLN A 449 -14.15 -13.79 -7.33
N GLU A 450 -15.48 -13.77 -7.26
CA GLU A 450 -16.30 -12.61 -7.67
C GLU A 450 -15.97 -11.37 -6.84
N CYS A 451 -15.89 -11.51 -5.51
CA CYS A 451 -15.49 -10.45 -4.59
C CYS A 451 -14.13 -9.82 -4.97
N VAL A 452 -13.10 -10.63 -5.24
CA VAL A 452 -11.76 -10.13 -5.64
C VAL A 452 -11.85 -9.27 -6.90
N ASN A 453 -12.65 -9.67 -7.89
CA ASN A 453 -12.85 -8.89 -9.11
C ASN A 453 -13.66 -7.61 -8.86
N SER A 454 -14.75 -7.69 -8.09
CA SER A 454 -15.55 -6.52 -7.72
C SER A 454 -14.74 -5.47 -6.95
N PHE A 455 -13.88 -5.90 -6.04
CA PHE A 455 -13.02 -5.00 -5.27
C PHE A 455 -11.91 -4.40 -6.16
N ALA A 456 -11.21 -5.21 -6.97
CA ALA A 456 -10.18 -4.71 -7.88
C ALA A 456 -10.74 -3.69 -8.90
N ASN A 457 -11.97 -3.93 -9.40
CA ASN A 457 -12.65 -2.99 -10.26
C ASN A 457 -13.00 -1.67 -9.56
N TRP A 458 -13.44 -1.71 -8.28
CA TRP A 458 -13.72 -0.49 -7.53
C TRP A 458 -12.46 0.32 -7.18
N PHE A 459 -11.37 -0.35 -6.80
CA PHE A 459 -10.08 0.31 -6.56
C PHE A 459 -9.41 0.80 -7.87
N GLY A 460 -9.84 0.31 -9.04
CA GLY A 460 -9.27 0.62 -10.36
C GLY A 460 -7.97 -0.11 -10.69
N TYR A 461 -7.45 -0.92 -9.77
CA TYR A 461 -6.26 -1.76 -9.92
C TYR A 461 -6.31 -2.91 -8.89
N MET A 462 -5.36 -3.85 -8.96
CA MET A 462 -5.19 -4.87 -7.91
C MET A 462 -4.28 -4.33 -6.80
N PRO A 463 -4.77 -4.05 -5.57
CA PRO A 463 -3.95 -3.48 -4.51
C PRO A 463 -3.22 -4.54 -3.68
N LEU A 464 -3.62 -5.81 -3.77
CA LEU A 464 -2.99 -6.90 -3.02
C LEU A 464 -1.55 -7.13 -3.50
N VAL A 465 -0.61 -7.15 -2.56
CA VAL A 465 0.81 -7.38 -2.84
C VAL A 465 1.19 -8.80 -2.38
N HIS A 466 1.96 -9.51 -3.21
CA HIS A 466 2.49 -10.85 -2.90
C HIS A 466 3.67 -10.79 -1.94
N SER A 467 3.85 -11.86 -1.16
CA SER A 467 4.91 -12.03 -0.18
C SER A 467 5.20 -13.50 0.06
N GLN A 468 6.47 -13.79 0.34
CA GLN A 468 6.92 -15.09 0.85
C GLN A 468 7.48 -14.96 2.28
N PHE A 469 7.38 -13.76 2.87
CA PHE A 469 7.92 -13.46 4.19
C PHE A 469 7.11 -14.17 5.29
N ARG A 470 7.82 -14.83 6.20
CA ARG A 470 7.22 -15.56 7.31
C ARG A 470 8.07 -15.39 8.56
N LEU A 471 7.41 -15.09 9.66
CA LEU A 471 8.04 -15.00 10.97
C LEU A 471 7.59 -16.18 11.85
N ASP A 472 8.58 -16.95 12.29
CA ASP A 472 8.40 -18.05 13.22
C ASP A 472 9.06 -17.66 14.55
N PRO A 473 8.51 -18.07 15.70
CA PRO A 473 9.19 -17.86 16.97
C PRO A 473 10.53 -18.60 16.95
N VAL A 474 11.63 -17.89 17.19
CA VAL A 474 12.95 -18.51 17.37
C VAL A 474 12.81 -19.58 18.45
N LEU A 475 13.20 -20.81 18.11
CA LEU A 475 12.87 -22.02 18.86
C LEU A 475 13.69 -22.16 20.14
N PHE A 476 13.53 -21.21 21.07
CA PHE A 476 13.94 -21.38 22.44
C PHE A 476 13.09 -22.50 23.05
N LYS A 477 13.70 -23.70 23.12
CA LYS A 477 13.11 -25.03 23.42
C LYS A 477 12.67 -25.89 22.23
N ASP A 478 13.24 -25.75 21.03
CA ASP A 478 13.40 -26.97 20.23
C ASP A 478 14.34 -27.92 20.97
N GLN A 479 13.99 -29.21 21.00
CA GLN A 479 14.86 -30.23 21.58
C GLN A 479 16.01 -30.55 20.61
N VAL A 480 16.92 -29.59 20.41
CA VAL A 480 18.16 -29.80 19.65
C VAL A 480 18.96 -30.98 20.23
N SER A 481 18.86 -31.22 21.54
CA SER A 481 19.40 -32.41 22.22
C SER A 481 18.77 -33.75 21.76
N VAL A 482 17.51 -33.75 21.31
CA VAL A 482 16.83 -34.94 20.76
C VAL A 482 17.03 -35.04 19.26
N LEU A 483 17.00 -33.92 18.52
CA LEU A 483 17.29 -33.89 17.08
C LEU A 483 18.76 -34.18 16.75
N ARG A 484 19.71 -33.89 17.66
CA ARG A 484 21.12 -34.36 17.58
C ARG A 484 21.24 -35.87 17.41
N LYS A 485 20.33 -36.66 18.00
CA LYS A 485 20.33 -38.13 17.82
C LYS A 485 19.89 -38.56 16.41
N LYS A 486 19.18 -37.70 15.67
CA LYS A 486 18.64 -37.98 14.33
C LYS A 486 19.61 -37.66 13.20
N TYR A 487 20.60 -36.80 13.44
CA TYR A 487 21.57 -36.34 12.43
C TYR A 487 23.00 -36.40 12.98
N LYS A 488 23.46 -37.61 13.32
CA LYS A 488 24.81 -37.83 13.89
C LYS A 488 25.95 -37.46 12.92
N ASP A 489 25.71 -37.55 11.62
CA ASP A 489 26.75 -37.37 10.60
C ASP A 489 27.00 -35.92 10.21
N LEU A 490 26.22 -34.97 10.76
CA LEU A 490 26.36 -33.53 10.53
C LEU A 490 27.54 -32.90 11.30
N GLU A 491 28.16 -33.63 12.23
CA GLU A 491 29.35 -33.22 12.99
C GLU A 491 30.64 -33.90 12.48
N LYS A 492 30.64 -34.45 11.25
CA LYS A 492 31.78 -35.16 10.61
C LYS A 492 32.38 -34.47 9.37
N ALA A 493 32.22 -33.15 9.26
CA ALA A 493 32.83 -32.32 8.21
C ALA A 493 33.83 -31.33 8.82
#